data_AF-A0AAU0F089-F1
#
_entry.id   AF-A0AAU0F089-F1
#
_cell.length_a   1.000
_cell.length_b   1.000
_cell.length_c   1.000
_cell.angle_alpha   90.00
_cell.angle_beta   90.00
_cell.angle_gamma   90.00
#
_symmetry.space_group_name_H-M   'P 1'
#
loop_
_entity.id
_entity.type
_entity.pdbx_description
1 polymer ?
#
loop_
_entity_poly.entity_id
_entity_poly.type
_entity_poly.pdbx_seq_one_letter_code
_entity_poly.pdbx_strand_id
1 'polypeptide(L)'
;MDKVKSVLQKNKKWGILLGIVAFFCAVFTLNTSVSKTAIKEVKQSSNKEQVQKVWDKYINDIDSKNGQEKLIKAVKEKLAKMDLSDEEIKQWHTQFKAFSDEKPSLNIIIIPDLSHRIQQIPHTEKYDKELISEVYRLFFQKAKSHKSIDKLVVEVTDNSQANGLFGKIAENLTIDMTDKENNETSKKYLKSKEQSFTQNINALYAEAMKQTSGADYVYYFNRIAPSRVKKSDIHTEYINKIIILTDGYLETNDKTYTFTKGALENTLKLAVQNGNIEDIMRENDLALPKSRSTLPNTEVLVLEVTERKNGIMWHKEVLTQYWKDWFKSMNIKNINNDNFFQLHNNNVNETKKLIKDFLK
;
A
#
# COMPACT_ATOMS: atom_id res chain seq x y z
N MET A 1 36.00 74.09 -1.32
CA MET A 1 34.60 73.72 -1.58
C MET A 1 34.39 72.21 -1.82
N ASP A 2 35.44 71.43 -2.12
CA ASP A 2 35.28 70.01 -2.50
C ASP A 2 34.95 69.04 -1.35
N LYS A 3 35.37 69.33 -0.11
CA LYS A 3 34.98 68.52 1.07
C LYS A 3 33.49 68.60 1.41
N VAL A 4 32.83 69.71 1.10
CA VAL A 4 31.39 69.88 1.37
C VAL A 4 30.54 69.13 0.34
N LYS A 5 30.97 69.11 -0.93
CA LYS A 5 30.32 68.33 -2.00
C LYS A 5 30.43 66.82 -1.78
N SER A 6 31.54 66.30 -1.24
CA SER A 6 31.72 64.86 -1.01
C SER A 6 30.88 64.33 0.16
N VAL A 7 30.70 65.12 1.23
CA VAL A 7 29.82 64.77 2.37
C VAL A 7 28.34 64.80 1.96
N LEU A 8 27.93 65.78 1.15
CA LEU A 8 26.56 65.86 0.61
C LEU A 8 26.24 64.70 -0.35
N GLN A 9 27.19 64.27 -1.19
CA GLN A 9 27.00 63.09 -2.06
C GLN A 9 26.92 61.79 -1.27
N LYS A 10 27.68 61.64 -0.18
CA LYS A 10 27.67 60.44 0.67
C LYS A 10 26.36 60.30 1.43
N ASN A 11 25.82 61.40 1.97
CA ASN A 11 24.53 61.40 2.67
C ASN A 11 23.33 61.17 1.73
N LYS A 12 23.41 61.63 0.47
CA LYS A 12 22.37 61.38 -0.54
C LYS A 12 22.27 59.89 -0.91
N LYS A 13 23.40 59.17 -0.96
CA LYS A 13 23.43 57.71 -1.20
C LYS A 13 22.83 56.92 -0.04
N TRP A 14 23.08 57.32 1.21
CA TRP A 14 22.46 56.69 2.39
C TRP A 14 20.96 56.97 2.49
N GLY A 15 20.51 58.19 2.14
CA GLY A 15 19.08 58.51 2.08
C GLY A 15 18.33 57.70 1.03
N ILE A 16 18.93 57.47 -0.14
CA ILE A 16 18.35 56.59 -1.18
C ILE A 16 18.31 55.14 -0.71
N LEU A 17 19.37 54.64 -0.07
CA LEU A 17 19.42 53.28 0.47
C LEU A 17 18.36 53.05 1.56
N LEU A 18 18.21 53.99 2.49
CA LEU A 18 17.18 53.97 3.52
C LEU A 18 15.77 54.06 2.93
N GLY A 19 15.57 54.87 1.90
CA GLY A 19 14.31 54.96 1.16
C GLY A 19 13.95 53.64 0.47
N ILE A 20 14.94 52.96 -0.13
CA ILE A 20 14.75 51.64 -0.76
C ILE A 20 14.43 50.58 0.30
N VAL A 21 15.17 50.53 1.42
CA VAL A 21 14.90 49.59 2.51
C VAL A 21 13.52 49.84 3.12
N ALA A 22 13.15 51.10 3.38
CA ALA A 22 11.83 51.45 3.89
C ALA A 22 10.72 51.10 2.90
N PHE A 23 10.93 51.31 1.59
CA PHE A 23 9.99 50.91 0.54
C PHE A 23 9.84 49.39 0.47
N PHE A 24 10.93 48.62 0.49
CA PHE A 24 10.85 47.16 0.51
C PHE A 24 10.21 46.65 1.80
N CYS A 25 10.49 47.25 2.97
CA CYS A 25 9.81 46.94 4.22
C CYS A 25 8.31 47.25 4.14
N ALA A 26 7.91 48.40 3.59
CA ALA A 26 6.52 48.80 3.42
C ALA A 26 5.76 47.91 2.42
N VAL A 27 6.40 47.56 1.30
CA VAL A 27 5.85 46.62 0.30
C VAL A 27 5.72 45.22 0.88
N PHE A 28 6.67 44.77 1.74
CA PHE A 28 6.58 43.49 2.44
C PHE A 28 5.55 43.47 3.57
N THR A 29 5.26 44.60 4.23
CA THR A 29 4.25 44.68 5.30
C THR A 29 2.84 44.90 4.76
N LEU A 30 2.67 45.58 3.62
CA LEU A 30 1.36 45.83 3.00
C LEU A 30 0.86 44.66 2.12
N ASN A 31 1.76 43.81 1.59
CA ASN A 31 1.36 42.55 0.96
C ASN A 31 1.19 41.45 2.00
N THR A 32 0.07 41.46 2.73
CA THR A 32 -0.37 40.23 3.39
C THR A 32 -0.76 39.24 2.30
N SER A 33 0.17 38.32 1.97
CA SER A 33 -0.08 37.23 1.03
C SER A 33 -1.40 36.53 1.36
N VAL A 34 -2.23 36.28 0.34
CA VAL A 34 -3.51 35.54 0.43
C VAL A 34 -3.37 34.28 1.29
N SER A 35 -2.25 33.56 1.15
CA SER A 35 -1.93 32.37 1.95
C SER A 35 -1.87 32.64 3.46
N LYS A 36 -1.35 33.79 3.91
CA LYS A 36 -1.28 34.14 5.34
C LYS A 36 -2.68 34.36 5.91
N THR A 37 -3.55 35.04 5.15
CA THR A 37 -4.94 35.27 5.54
C THR A 37 -5.71 33.96 5.60
N ALA A 38 -5.58 33.11 4.57
CA ALA A 38 -6.19 31.78 4.54
C ALA A 38 -5.77 30.92 5.74
N ILE A 39 -4.47 30.84 6.03
CA ILE A 39 -3.95 30.08 7.19
C ILE A 39 -4.51 30.62 8.52
N LYS A 40 -4.67 31.93 8.65
CA LYS A 40 -5.26 32.54 9.85
C LYS A 40 -6.73 32.12 10.01
N GLU A 41 -7.52 32.18 8.95
CA GLU A 41 -8.94 31.77 8.96
C GLU A 41 -9.11 30.26 9.23
N VAL A 42 -8.26 29.40 8.65
CA VAL A 42 -8.26 27.95 8.95
C VAL A 42 -8.03 27.70 10.44
N LYS A 43 -7.06 28.39 11.05
CA LYS A 43 -6.76 28.23 12.48
C LYS A 43 -7.94 28.63 13.38
N GLN A 44 -8.69 29.66 12.96
CA GLN A 44 -9.86 30.19 13.67
C GLN A 44 -11.14 29.35 13.47
N SER A 45 -11.17 28.49 12.45
CA SER A 45 -12.33 27.63 12.18
C SER A 45 -12.63 26.71 13.37
N SER A 46 -13.90 26.47 13.70
CA SER A 46 -14.32 25.61 14.83
C SER A 46 -14.77 24.22 14.40
N ASN A 47 -15.13 24.04 13.13
CA ASN A 47 -15.63 22.77 12.59
C ASN A 47 -15.15 22.52 11.15
N LYS A 48 -15.47 21.34 10.62
CA LYS A 48 -15.02 20.87 9.30
C LYS A 48 -15.59 21.72 8.17
N GLU A 49 -16.85 22.14 8.30
CA GLU A 49 -17.55 22.95 7.30
C GLU A 49 -16.91 24.33 7.14
N GLN A 50 -16.46 24.93 8.25
CA GLN A 50 -15.71 26.19 8.20
C GLN A 50 -14.33 25.99 7.56
N VAL A 51 -13.62 24.91 7.87
CA VAL A 51 -12.34 24.59 7.21
C VAL A 51 -12.55 24.42 5.70
N GLN A 52 -13.59 23.70 5.27
CA GLN A 52 -13.94 23.54 3.86
C GLN A 52 -14.24 24.90 3.19
N LYS A 53 -15.04 25.76 3.84
CA LYS A 53 -15.32 27.10 3.31
C LYS A 53 -14.06 27.94 3.12
N VAL A 54 -13.11 27.87 4.05
CA VAL A 54 -11.83 28.60 3.91
C VAL A 54 -10.98 27.98 2.79
N TRP A 55 -10.95 26.66 2.67
CA TRP A 55 -10.27 25.97 1.57
C TRP A 55 -10.82 26.40 0.21
N ASP A 56 -12.14 26.27 -0.01
CA ASP A 56 -12.80 26.59 -1.27
C ASP A 56 -12.63 28.06 -1.66
N LYS A 57 -12.63 28.96 -0.66
CA LYS A 57 -12.45 30.40 -0.84
C LYS A 57 -11.04 30.77 -1.30
N TYR A 58 -10.00 30.04 -0.90
CA TYR A 58 -8.63 30.53 -1.03
C TYR A 58 -7.67 29.65 -1.85
N ILE A 59 -7.88 28.34 -1.95
CA ILE A 59 -6.85 27.46 -2.50
C ILE A 59 -6.50 27.78 -3.96
N ASN A 60 -7.51 28.15 -4.77
CA ASN A 60 -7.34 28.52 -6.18
C ASN A 60 -6.77 29.94 -6.35
N ASP A 61 -6.95 30.81 -5.36
CA ASP A 61 -6.47 32.21 -5.38
C ASP A 61 -5.01 32.34 -4.93
N ILE A 62 -4.39 31.23 -4.51
CA ILE A 62 -2.97 31.21 -4.12
C ILE A 62 -2.13 30.77 -5.31
N ASP A 63 -1.53 31.74 -6.00
CA ASP A 63 -0.73 31.50 -7.22
C ASP A 63 0.58 30.73 -6.97
N SER A 64 1.10 30.77 -5.74
CA SER A 64 2.39 30.16 -5.42
C SER A 64 2.22 28.75 -4.84
N LYS A 65 2.93 27.77 -5.40
CA LYS A 65 2.98 26.38 -4.89
C LYS A 65 3.35 26.31 -3.40
N ASN A 66 4.37 27.05 -2.96
CA ASN A 66 4.75 27.13 -1.55
C ASN A 66 3.64 27.71 -0.65
N GLY A 67 2.80 28.61 -1.18
CA GLY A 67 1.63 29.13 -0.47
C GLY A 67 0.54 28.07 -0.31
N GLN A 68 0.27 27.31 -1.39
CA GLN A 68 -0.68 26.20 -1.38
C GLN A 68 -0.23 25.11 -0.39
N GLU A 69 1.04 24.70 -0.43
CA GLU A 69 1.63 23.71 0.50
C GLU A 69 1.48 24.14 1.97
N LYS A 70 1.68 25.43 2.27
CA LYS A 70 1.49 25.96 3.62
C LYS A 70 0.03 25.94 4.05
N LEU A 71 -0.91 26.25 3.14
CA LEU A 71 -2.35 26.15 3.43
C LEU A 71 -2.75 24.70 3.67
N ILE A 72 -2.34 23.77 2.80
CA ILE A 72 -2.57 22.32 2.96
C ILE A 72 -2.09 21.86 4.33
N LYS A 73 -0.86 22.23 4.72
CA LYS A 73 -0.31 21.88 6.03
C LYS A 73 -1.18 22.41 7.18
N ALA A 74 -1.61 23.67 7.12
CA ALA A 74 -2.47 24.26 8.15
C ALA A 74 -3.85 23.58 8.23
N VAL A 75 -4.41 23.20 7.08
CA VAL A 75 -5.68 22.45 6.99
C VAL A 75 -5.52 21.05 7.59
N LYS A 76 -4.48 20.29 7.19
CA LYS A 76 -4.16 18.98 7.79
C LYS A 76 -4.03 19.06 9.31
N GLU A 77 -3.23 20.00 9.82
CA GLU A 77 -3.04 20.23 11.27
C GLU A 77 -4.34 20.58 12.01
N LYS A 78 -5.26 21.29 11.34
CA LYS A 78 -6.54 21.69 11.93
C LYS A 78 -7.51 20.52 11.96
N LEU A 79 -7.64 19.82 10.84
CA LEU A 79 -8.51 18.66 10.66
C LEU A 79 -8.06 17.46 11.50
N ALA A 80 -6.76 17.30 11.76
CA ALA A 80 -6.23 16.25 12.64
C ALA A 80 -6.76 16.32 14.09
N LYS A 81 -7.32 17.47 14.48
CA LYS A 81 -7.94 17.69 15.81
C LYS A 81 -9.46 17.48 15.79
N MET A 82 -10.01 17.08 14.66
CA MET A 82 -11.44 16.85 14.45
C MET A 82 -11.67 15.36 14.24
N ASP A 83 -12.86 14.88 14.61
CA ASP A 83 -13.25 13.49 14.40
C ASP A 83 -13.70 13.29 12.95
N LEU A 84 -12.82 12.77 12.09
CA LEU A 84 -13.10 12.54 10.67
C LEU A 84 -13.39 11.06 10.40
N SER A 85 -14.45 10.81 9.63
CA SER A 85 -14.73 9.51 9.04
C SER A 85 -13.75 9.17 7.92
N ASP A 86 -13.64 7.89 7.59
CA ASP A 86 -12.73 7.40 6.54
C ASP A 86 -13.06 7.97 5.16
N GLU A 87 -14.35 8.20 4.87
CA GLU A 87 -14.79 8.81 3.61
C GLU A 87 -14.42 10.30 3.56
N GLU A 88 -14.52 11.03 4.68
CA GLU A 88 -14.05 12.43 4.74
C GLU A 88 -12.53 12.53 4.57
N ILE A 89 -11.75 11.63 5.20
CA ILE A 89 -10.29 11.57 5.02
C ILE A 89 -9.94 11.36 3.55
N LYS A 90 -10.62 10.43 2.89
CA LYS A 90 -10.43 10.13 1.45
C LYS A 90 -10.81 11.31 0.55
N GLN A 91 -11.90 12.02 0.87
CA GLN A 91 -12.29 13.24 0.15
C GLN A 91 -11.20 14.32 0.28
N TRP A 92 -10.68 14.55 1.49
CA TRP A 92 -9.61 15.53 1.71
C TRP A 92 -8.32 15.17 0.96
N HIS A 93 -7.90 13.91 0.96
CA HIS A 93 -6.74 13.48 0.16
C HIS A 93 -6.95 13.71 -1.34
N THR A 94 -8.17 13.51 -1.83
CA THR A 94 -8.52 13.83 -3.23
C THR A 94 -8.35 15.32 -3.51
N GLN A 95 -8.78 16.19 -2.59
CA GLN A 95 -8.60 17.64 -2.72
C GLN A 95 -7.12 18.04 -2.65
N PHE A 96 -6.33 17.48 -1.72
CA PHE A 96 -4.91 17.82 -1.57
C PHE A 96 -4.08 17.45 -2.80
N LYS A 97 -4.37 16.31 -3.45
CA LYS A 97 -3.68 15.87 -4.67
C LYS A 97 -3.79 16.83 -5.84
N ALA A 98 -4.85 17.64 -5.89
CA ALA A 98 -4.98 18.66 -6.93
C ALA A 98 -3.93 19.78 -6.82
N PHE A 99 -3.31 19.94 -5.64
CA PHE A 99 -2.39 21.03 -5.31
C PHE A 99 -1.07 20.56 -4.67
N SER A 100 -0.83 19.25 -4.61
CA SER A 100 0.36 18.65 -4.00
C SER A 100 0.88 17.49 -4.84
N ASP A 101 2.20 17.38 -4.94
CA ASP A 101 2.87 16.22 -5.57
C ASP A 101 3.05 15.04 -4.59
N GLU A 102 2.47 15.13 -3.40
CA GLU A 102 2.55 14.09 -2.38
C GLU A 102 1.91 12.80 -2.90
N LYS A 103 2.73 11.75 -2.99
CA LYS A 103 2.27 10.43 -3.40
C LYS A 103 1.81 9.64 -2.18
N PRO A 104 0.78 8.79 -2.33
CA PRO A 104 0.39 7.87 -1.27
C PRO A 104 1.56 6.94 -0.90
N SER A 105 1.62 6.63 0.40
CA SER A 105 2.57 5.67 0.95
C SER A 105 2.07 4.25 0.70
N LEU A 106 2.96 3.35 0.33
CA LEU A 106 2.65 1.94 0.09
C LEU A 106 2.83 1.13 1.37
N ASN A 107 1.84 0.29 1.67
CA ASN A 107 1.98 -0.80 2.62
C ASN A 107 1.81 -2.13 1.87
N ILE A 108 2.93 -2.79 1.60
CA ILE A 108 3.00 -4.05 0.86
C ILE A 108 3.08 -5.20 1.86
N ILE A 109 2.24 -6.20 1.70
CA ILE A 109 2.27 -7.42 2.51
C ILE A 109 2.43 -8.59 1.54
N ILE A 110 3.48 -9.39 1.71
CA ILE A 110 3.72 -10.60 0.92
C ILE A 110 3.45 -11.80 1.81
N ILE A 111 2.62 -12.73 1.33
CA ILE A 111 2.22 -13.94 2.04
C ILE A 111 2.61 -15.15 1.19
N PRO A 112 3.83 -15.68 1.32
CA PRO A 112 4.20 -16.93 0.69
C PRO A 112 3.50 -18.11 1.39
N ASP A 113 2.85 -18.95 0.61
CA ASP A 113 2.37 -20.26 1.05
C ASP A 113 3.58 -21.20 1.14
N LEU A 114 3.99 -21.51 2.37
CA LEU A 114 5.12 -22.36 2.70
C LEU A 114 4.67 -23.81 3.03
N SER A 115 3.47 -24.19 2.59
CA SER A 115 2.91 -25.52 2.83
C SER A 115 3.61 -26.58 1.98
N HIS A 116 3.07 -27.80 1.96
CA HIS A 116 3.59 -28.90 1.13
C HIS A 116 3.69 -28.58 -0.37
N ARG A 117 3.02 -27.53 -0.87
CA ARG A 117 3.15 -27.12 -2.28
C ARG A 117 4.60 -26.88 -2.69
N ILE A 118 5.45 -26.38 -1.77
CA ILE A 118 6.86 -26.08 -2.09
C ILE A 118 7.67 -27.34 -2.40
N GLN A 119 7.24 -28.48 -1.86
CA GLN A 119 7.84 -29.81 -2.08
C GLN A 119 7.15 -30.56 -3.21
N GLN A 120 5.82 -30.39 -3.36
CA GLN A 120 5.00 -31.15 -4.30
C GLN A 120 5.01 -30.57 -5.72
N ILE A 121 5.11 -29.24 -5.85
CA ILE A 121 5.08 -28.55 -7.14
C ILE A 121 6.52 -28.19 -7.52
N PRO A 122 7.05 -28.75 -8.62
CA PRO A 122 8.43 -28.50 -9.05
C PRO A 122 8.74 -27.01 -9.21
N HIS A 123 9.94 -26.62 -8.79
CA HIS A 123 10.49 -25.27 -8.94
C HIS A 123 9.76 -24.14 -8.17
N THR A 124 8.74 -24.45 -7.35
CA THR A 124 8.01 -23.46 -6.54
C THR A 124 8.93 -22.55 -5.73
N GLU A 125 9.90 -23.13 -5.01
CA GLU A 125 10.87 -22.36 -4.23
C GLU A 125 11.62 -21.34 -5.10
N LYS A 126 12.03 -21.73 -6.29
CA LYS A 126 12.78 -20.86 -7.21
C LYS A 126 11.90 -19.70 -7.66
N TYR A 127 10.68 -19.99 -8.13
CA TYR A 127 9.78 -18.98 -8.66
C TYR A 127 9.35 -17.99 -7.59
N ASP A 128 8.93 -18.48 -6.42
CA ASP A 128 8.55 -17.59 -5.33
C ASP A 128 9.71 -16.65 -4.94
N LYS A 129 10.93 -17.18 -4.77
CA LYS A 129 12.11 -16.37 -4.46
C LYS A 129 12.34 -15.29 -5.51
N GLU A 130 12.18 -15.61 -6.79
CA GLU A 130 12.32 -14.64 -7.88
C GLU A 130 11.23 -13.55 -7.84
N LEU A 131 9.98 -13.91 -7.56
CA LEU A 131 8.87 -12.96 -7.48
C LEU A 131 8.99 -12.05 -6.25
N ILE A 132 9.32 -12.61 -5.09
CA ILE A 132 9.60 -11.85 -3.87
C ILE A 132 10.78 -10.91 -4.12
N SER A 133 11.86 -11.38 -4.76
CA SER A 133 13.00 -10.54 -5.13
C SER A 133 12.59 -9.35 -6.01
N GLU A 134 11.67 -9.55 -6.95
CA GLU A 134 11.17 -8.46 -7.80
C GLU A 134 10.37 -7.43 -6.99
N VAL A 135 9.51 -7.86 -6.06
CA VAL A 135 8.79 -6.95 -5.15
C VAL A 135 9.78 -6.12 -4.32
N TYR A 136 10.82 -6.76 -3.76
CA TYR A 136 11.88 -6.07 -3.01
C TYR A 136 12.61 -5.06 -3.88
N ARG A 137 13.00 -5.44 -5.10
CA ARG A 137 13.70 -4.57 -6.05
C ARG A 137 12.88 -3.30 -6.34
N LEU A 138 11.58 -3.47 -6.61
CA LEU A 138 10.65 -2.37 -6.86
C LEU A 138 10.46 -1.49 -5.62
N PHE A 139 10.30 -2.10 -4.45
CA PHE A 139 10.20 -1.36 -3.18
C PHE A 139 11.46 -0.55 -2.90
N PHE A 140 12.65 -1.14 -3.00
CA PHE A 140 13.92 -0.43 -2.82
C PHE A 140 14.08 0.72 -3.80
N GLN A 141 13.71 0.52 -5.07
CA GLN A 141 13.76 1.57 -6.09
C GLN A 141 12.88 2.77 -5.69
N LYS A 142 11.67 2.53 -5.18
CA LYS A 142 10.78 3.57 -4.67
C LYS A 142 11.34 4.23 -3.40
N ALA A 143 11.64 3.43 -2.37
CA ALA A 143 12.07 3.91 -1.06
C ALA A 143 13.40 4.67 -1.08
N LYS A 144 14.30 4.38 -2.04
CA LYS A 144 15.57 5.12 -2.22
C LYS A 144 15.38 6.50 -2.87
N SER A 145 14.25 6.75 -3.54
CA SER A 145 14.06 7.94 -4.39
C SER A 145 13.56 9.19 -3.66
N HIS A 146 12.92 9.03 -2.49
CA HIS A 146 12.39 10.15 -1.69
C HIS A 146 12.27 9.77 -0.22
N LYS A 147 11.98 10.75 0.65
CA LYS A 147 11.52 10.46 2.02
C LYS A 147 10.26 9.61 1.92
N SER A 148 10.32 8.41 2.47
CA SER A 148 9.26 7.41 2.34
C SER A 148 8.96 6.87 3.74
N ILE A 149 7.68 6.68 4.01
CA ILE A 149 7.16 5.92 5.16
C ILE A 149 6.51 4.62 4.68
N ASP A 150 6.89 4.17 3.46
CA ASP A 150 6.42 2.92 2.89
C ASP A 150 6.85 1.75 3.78
N LYS A 151 6.06 0.69 3.75
CA LYS A 151 6.30 -0.53 4.51
C LYS A 151 6.18 -1.74 3.59
N LEU A 152 7.11 -2.68 3.73
CA LEU A 152 7.05 -4.00 3.10
C LEU A 152 7.15 -5.04 4.21
N VAL A 153 6.14 -5.90 4.31
CA VAL A 153 6.09 -6.98 5.29
C VAL A 153 6.07 -8.31 4.55
N VAL A 154 6.87 -9.26 5.03
CA VAL A 154 6.69 -10.67 4.67
C VAL A 154 6.04 -11.34 5.88
N GLU A 155 4.92 -12.01 5.68
CA GLU A 155 4.16 -12.68 6.72
C GLU A 155 3.94 -14.15 6.37
N VAL A 156 3.86 -14.99 7.39
CA VAL A 156 3.36 -16.35 7.24
C VAL A 156 1.95 -16.47 7.81
N THR A 157 1.16 -17.37 7.25
CA THR A 157 -0.25 -17.59 7.65
C THR A 157 -0.38 -18.12 9.07
N ASP A 158 0.62 -18.88 9.55
CA ASP A 158 0.66 -19.42 10.91
C ASP A 158 2.01 -19.14 11.58
N ASN A 159 2.05 -18.05 12.36
CA ASN A 159 3.23 -17.64 13.14
C ASN A 159 3.55 -18.57 14.33
N SER A 160 2.68 -19.54 14.67
CA SER A 160 2.94 -20.48 15.77
C SER A 160 3.72 -21.71 15.33
N GLN A 161 3.71 -22.03 14.02
CA GLN A 161 4.41 -23.18 13.47
C GLN A 161 5.93 -23.05 13.59
N ALA A 162 6.58 -24.21 13.70
CA ALA A 162 8.02 -24.32 13.97
C ALA A 162 8.46 -23.46 15.19
N ASN A 163 7.64 -23.40 16.25
CA ASN A 163 7.89 -22.58 17.45
C ASN A 163 8.14 -21.09 17.13
N GLY A 164 7.48 -20.57 16.09
CA GLY A 164 7.61 -19.20 15.61
C GLY A 164 8.89 -18.91 14.82
N LEU A 165 9.64 -19.93 14.41
CA LEU A 165 10.83 -19.76 13.59
C LEU A 165 10.53 -19.05 12.26
N PHE A 166 9.44 -19.44 11.58
CA PHE A 166 9.01 -18.79 10.35
C PHE A 166 8.74 -17.30 10.53
N GLY A 167 7.98 -16.93 11.57
CA GLY A 167 7.70 -15.53 11.90
C GLY A 167 8.98 -14.71 12.13
N LYS A 168 9.96 -15.27 12.85
CA LYS A 168 11.26 -14.61 13.10
C LYS A 168 12.07 -14.38 11.82
N ILE A 169 12.10 -15.36 10.91
CA ILE A 169 12.80 -15.20 9.63
C ILE A 169 12.07 -14.17 8.75
N ALA A 170 10.74 -14.22 8.72
CA ALA A 170 9.90 -13.28 7.97
C ALA A 170 10.01 -11.83 8.50
N GLU A 171 10.21 -11.64 9.81
CA GLU A 171 10.50 -10.32 10.40
C GLU A 171 11.83 -9.74 9.89
N ASN A 172 12.86 -10.57 9.70
CA ASN A 172 14.14 -10.12 9.13
C ASN A 172 14.00 -9.63 7.69
N LEU A 173 13.05 -10.20 6.95
CA LEU A 173 12.67 -9.77 5.61
C LEU A 173 11.90 -8.44 5.63
N THR A 174 11.09 -8.16 6.65
CA THR A 174 10.29 -6.93 6.75
C THR A 174 11.12 -5.64 6.74
N ILE A 175 10.65 -4.64 6.00
CA ILE A 175 11.22 -3.29 5.89
C ILE A 175 10.16 -2.27 6.32
N ASP A 176 10.44 -1.48 7.35
CA ASP A 176 9.54 -0.44 7.84
C ASP A 176 10.25 0.91 7.85
N MET A 177 9.75 1.85 7.05
CA MET A 177 10.33 3.18 6.91
C MET A 177 9.64 4.24 7.80
N THR A 178 8.58 3.88 8.53
CA THR A 178 7.73 4.81 9.30
C THR A 178 8.54 5.72 10.23
N ASP A 179 9.47 5.15 11.00
CA ASP A 179 10.28 5.90 11.99
C ASP A 179 11.71 6.20 11.50
N LYS A 180 11.97 6.04 10.20
CA LYS A 180 13.30 6.18 9.61
C LYS A 180 13.48 7.51 8.91
N GLU A 181 12.96 8.58 9.49
CA GLU A 181 13.13 9.94 8.99
C GLU A 181 14.59 10.40 9.15
N ASN A 182 15.45 10.14 8.15
CA ASN A 182 16.69 10.88 7.85
C ASN A 182 17.46 10.16 6.74
N ASN A 183 17.72 10.84 5.62
CA ASN A 183 18.25 10.25 4.39
C ASN A 183 19.47 9.33 4.58
N GLU A 184 20.41 9.66 5.46
CA GLU A 184 21.60 8.80 5.68
C GLU A 184 21.26 7.53 6.47
N THR A 185 20.46 7.66 7.53
CA THR A 185 19.98 6.52 8.33
C THR A 185 19.07 5.60 7.52
N SER A 186 18.15 6.16 6.73
CA SER A 186 17.27 5.41 5.82
C SER A 186 18.10 4.66 4.77
N LYS A 187 19.11 5.29 4.15
CA LYS A 187 19.99 4.65 3.17
C LYS A 187 20.80 3.50 3.78
N LYS A 188 21.37 3.70 4.98
CA LYS A 188 22.10 2.64 5.69
C LYS A 188 21.19 1.47 6.04
N TYR A 189 19.97 1.75 6.51
CA TYR A 189 18.96 0.74 6.81
C TYR A 189 18.52 -0.05 5.57
N LEU A 190 18.20 0.63 4.46
CA LEU A 190 17.85 -0.04 3.21
C LEU A 190 19.02 -0.87 2.68
N LYS A 191 20.25 -0.37 2.75
CA LYS A 191 21.45 -1.11 2.34
C LYS A 191 21.66 -2.39 3.17
N SER A 192 21.48 -2.33 4.49
CA SER A 192 21.62 -3.53 5.34
C SER A 192 20.51 -4.55 5.07
N LYS A 193 19.28 -4.09 4.81
CA LYS A 193 18.17 -4.95 4.39
C LYS A 193 18.42 -5.59 3.02
N GLU A 194 18.93 -4.84 2.05
CA GLU A 194 19.29 -5.33 0.71
C GLU A 194 20.42 -6.38 0.78
N GLN A 195 21.44 -6.16 1.62
CA GLN A 195 22.55 -7.10 1.81
C GLN A 195 22.14 -8.41 2.48
N SER A 196 21.19 -8.36 3.41
CA SER A 196 20.72 -9.55 4.15
C SER A 196 19.56 -10.28 3.48
N PHE A 197 18.91 -9.68 2.46
CA PHE A 197 17.74 -10.22 1.80
C PHE A 197 17.96 -11.65 1.28
N THR A 198 19.00 -11.87 0.45
CA THR A 198 19.28 -13.19 -0.15
C THR A 198 19.49 -14.28 0.90
N GLN A 199 20.17 -13.96 2.00
CA GLN A 199 20.37 -14.91 3.09
C GLN A 199 19.05 -15.24 3.79
N ASN A 200 18.24 -14.22 4.11
CA ASN A 200 16.98 -14.40 4.84
C ASN A 200 15.93 -15.15 4.01
N ILE A 201 15.81 -14.85 2.70
CA ILE A 201 14.85 -15.55 1.85
C ILE A 201 15.27 -17.00 1.61
N ASN A 202 16.57 -17.28 1.48
CA ASN A 202 17.07 -18.64 1.41
C ASN A 202 16.82 -19.40 2.72
N ALA A 203 17.03 -18.76 3.88
CA ALA A 203 16.73 -19.36 5.17
C ALA A 203 15.24 -19.70 5.32
N LEU A 204 14.34 -18.81 4.89
CA LEU A 204 12.89 -19.02 4.96
C LEU A 204 12.47 -20.29 4.22
N TYR A 205 12.89 -20.41 2.95
CA TYR A 205 12.53 -21.56 2.13
C TYR A 205 13.30 -22.83 2.50
N ALA A 206 14.56 -22.72 2.91
CA ALA A 206 15.31 -23.88 3.40
C ALA A 206 14.66 -24.49 4.65
N GLU A 207 14.06 -23.65 5.51
CA GLU A 207 13.31 -24.13 6.67
C GLU A 207 11.98 -24.76 6.26
N ALA A 208 11.25 -24.11 5.36
CA ALA A 208 9.99 -24.63 4.83
C ALA A 208 10.18 -26.01 4.16
N MET A 209 11.30 -26.23 3.47
CA MET A 209 11.67 -27.51 2.87
C MET A 209 11.90 -28.64 3.89
N LYS A 210 12.28 -28.31 5.13
CA LYS A 210 12.41 -29.30 6.23
C LYS A 210 11.09 -29.52 6.94
N GLN A 211 10.40 -28.43 7.26
CA GLN A 211 9.14 -28.41 7.98
C GLN A 211 8.23 -27.38 7.33
N THR A 212 7.23 -27.83 6.60
CA THR A 212 6.30 -26.92 5.91
C THR A 212 5.47 -26.12 6.90
N SER A 213 5.10 -24.89 6.53
CA SER A 213 4.13 -24.09 7.26
C SER A 213 2.78 -24.08 6.52
N GLY A 214 1.72 -24.54 7.18
CA GLY A 214 0.38 -24.61 6.60
C GLY A 214 -0.18 -23.24 6.18
N ALA A 215 -1.09 -23.25 5.20
CA ALA A 215 -1.64 -22.04 4.57
C ALA A 215 -3.09 -21.75 5.04
N ASP A 216 -3.28 -21.45 6.32
CA ASP A 216 -4.61 -21.06 6.84
C ASP A 216 -4.91 -19.58 6.56
N TYR A 217 -5.34 -19.30 5.32
CA TYR A 217 -5.73 -17.96 4.92
C TYR A 217 -6.93 -17.45 5.69
N VAL A 218 -7.88 -18.33 6.04
CA VAL A 218 -9.09 -17.94 6.77
C VAL A 218 -8.72 -17.36 8.14
N TYR A 219 -7.81 -18.04 8.85
CA TYR A 219 -7.24 -17.53 10.09
C TYR A 219 -6.50 -16.20 9.87
N TYR A 220 -5.61 -16.16 8.88
CA TYR A 220 -4.79 -14.99 8.59
C TYR A 220 -5.64 -13.74 8.32
N PHE A 221 -6.59 -13.81 7.40
CA PHE A 221 -7.41 -12.65 7.02
C PHE A 221 -8.38 -12.21 8.13
N ASN A 222 -8.81 -13.12 8.99
CA ASN A 222 -9.70 -12.78 10.11
C ASN A 222 -8.97 -12.25 11.35
N ARG A 223 -7.69 -12.61 11.55
CA ARG A 223 -6.97 -12.30 12.81
C ARG A 223 -5.71 -11.47 12.65
N ILE A 224 -5.00 -11.63 11.55
CA ILE A 224 -3.69 -11.01 11.34
C ILE A 224 -3.81 -9.82 10.40
N ALA A 225 -4.35 -10.03 9.19
CA ALA A 225 -4.43 -9.00 8.15
C ALA A 225 -5.00 -7.64 8.62
N PRO A 226 -6.08 -7.56 9.42
CA PRO A 226 -6.65 -6.29 9.86
C PRO A 226 -5.67 -5.42 10.68
N SER A 227 -4.73 -6.05 11.40
CA SER A 227 -3.69 -5.36 12.18
C SER A 227 -2.46 -4.97 11.34
N ARG A 228 -2.32 -5.51 10.13
CA ARG A 228 -1.19 -5.26 9.23
C ARG A 228 -1.51 -4.21 8.17
N VAL A 229 -2.78 -4.09 7.79
CA VAL A 229 -3.26 -3.04 6.90
C VAL A 229 -3.15 -1.68 7.60
N LYS A 230 -2.51 -0.72 6.94
CA LYS A 230 -2.35 0.65 7.41
C LYS A 230 -3.59 1.46 7.07
N LYS A 231 -4.13 2.14 8.08
CA LYS A 231 -5.22 3.09 7.92
C LYS A 231 -4.68 4.46 7.51
N SER A 232 -5.30 5.08 6.51
CA SER A 232 -5.01 6.48 6.16
C SER A 232 -5.50 7.41 7.25
N ASP A 233 -4.76 8.48 7.50
CA ASP A 233 -5.18 9.61 8.32
C ASP A 233 -5.09 10.91 7.49
N ILE A 234 -5.43 12.06 8.06
CA ILE A 234 -5.41 13.31 7.30
C ILE A 234 -4.01 13.74 6.84
N HIS A 235 -2.96 13.29 7.53
CA HIS A 235 -1.58 13.59 7.17
C HIS A 235 -1.09 12.67 6.07
N THR A 236 -1.45 11.39 6.15
CA THR A 236 -0.87 10.31 5.37
C THR A 236 -1.95 9.49 4.70
N GLU A 237 -1.88 9.42 3.37
CA GLU A 237 -2.62 8.42 2.60
C GLU A 237 -1.80 7.15 2.45
N TYR A 238 -2.40 6.01 2.79
CA TYR A 238 -1.85 4.69 2.52
C TYR A 238 -2.61 4.00 1.38
N ILE A 239 -1.88 3.22 0.58
CA ILE A 239 -2.44 2.21 -0.31
C ILE A 239 -1.91 0.86 0.18
N ASN A 240 -2.82 -0.05 0.57
CA ASN A 240 -2.45 -1.38 1.01
C ASN A 240 -2.49 -2.36 -0.17
N LYS A 241 -1.41 -3.11 -0.35
CA LYS A 241 -1.27 -4.10 -1.41
C LYS A 241 -0.84 -5.43 -0.80
N ILE A 242 -1.66 -6.46 -0.94
CA ILE A 242 -1.35 -7.80 -0.47
C ILE A 242 -1.01 -8.67 -1.68
N ILE A 243 0.13 -9.35 -1.64
CA ILE A 243 0.56 -10.32 -2.64
C ILE A 243 0.58 -11.68 -1.99
N ILE A 244 -0.18 -12.63 -2.51
CA ILE A 244 -0.26 -14.01 -2.05
C ILE A 244 0.42 -14.90 -3.09
N LEU A 245 1.38 -15.71 -2.67
CA LEU A 245 1.97 -16.75 -3.53
C LEU A 245 1.42 -18.09 -3.04
N THR A 246 0.65 -18.80 -3.86
CA THR A 246 -0.09 -20.00 -3.43
C THR A 246 -0.40 -20.88 -4.62
N ASP A 247 -0.67 -22.17 -4.38
CA ASP A 247 -1.25 -23.04 -5.39
C ASP A 247 -2.75 -22.77 -5.62
N GLY A 248 -3.33 -21.86 -4.83
CA GLY A 248 -4.71 -21.37 -4.94
C GLY A 248 -5.70 -22.11 -4.06
N TYR A 249 -5.28 -23.20 -3.41
CA TYR A 249 -6.16 -23.97 -2.53
C TYR A 249 -6.17 -23.35 -1.14
N LEU A 250 -7.38 -23.11 -0.63
CA LEU A 250 -7.58 -22.58 0.71
C LEU A 250 -7.51 -23.73 1.70
N GLU A 251 -6.29 -24.14 2.08
CA GLU A 251 -6.09 -25.21 3.06
C GLU A 251 -6.73 -24.84 4.40
N THR A 252 -7.85 -25.49 4.71
CA THR A 252 -8.51 -25.40 6.01
C THR A 252 -8.58 -26.78 6.63
N ASN A 253 -8.54 -26.85 7.97
CA ASN A 253 -8.77 -28.11 8.70
C ASN A 253 -10.16 -28.70 8.42
N ASP A 254 -11.09 -27.86 7.95
CA ASP A 254 -12.39 -28.27 7.44
C ASP A 254 -12.28 -28.61 5.94
N LYS A 255 -12.42 -29.90 5.63
CA LYS A 255 -12.30 -30.46 4.28
C LYS A 255 -13.49 -30.15 3.38
N THR A 256 -14.56 -29.54 3.91
CA THR A 256 -15.72 -29.13 3.12
C THR A 256 -15.37 -28.08 2.05
N TYR A 257 -14.36 -27.23 2.31
CA TYR A 257 -13.97 -26.13 1.41
C TYR A 257 -12.86 -26.48 0.41
N THR A 258 -12.24 -27.66 0.53
CA THR A 258 -11.01 -28.00 -0.21
C THR A 258 -11.14 -29.21 -1.12
N PHE A 259 -12.29 -29.88 -1.17
CA PHE A 259 -12.41 -31.10 -1.97
C PHE A 259 -13.80 -31.33 -2.57
N THR A 260 -13.94 -31.00 -3.85
CA THR A 260 -15.07 -31.38 -4.69
C THR A 260 -14.84 -32.79 -5.22
N LYS A 261 -15.33 -33.81 -4.51
CA LYS A 261 -15.32 -35.22 -4.97
C LYS A 261 -16.73 -35.64 -5.39
N GLY A 262 -16.82 -36.47 -6.42
CA GLY A 262 -18.08 -37.14 -6.80
C GLY A 262 -19.01 -36.24 -7.61
N ALA A 263 -20.32 -36.30 -7.34
CA ALA A 263 -21.35 -35.63 -8.14
C ALA A 263 -21.14 -34.10 -8.27
N LEU A 264 -20.63 -33.47 -7.21
CA LEU A 264 -20.35 -32.03 -7.20
C LEU A 264 -19.22 -31.62 -8.17
N GLU A 265 -18.24 -32.50 -8.41
CA GLU A 265 -17.13 -32.26 -9.36
C GLU A 265 -17.69 -32.08 -10.78
N ASN A 266 -18.62 -32.96 -11.19
CA ASN A 266 -19.27 -32.88 -12.50
C ASN A 266 -20.18 -31.64 -12.61
N THR A 267 -20.93 -31.32 -11.54
CA THR A 267 -21.77 -30.12 -11.51
C THR A 267 -20.94 -28.85 -11.69
N LEU A 268 -19.82 -28.71 -10.97
CA LEU A 268 -18.95 -27.54 -11.09
C LEU A 268 -18.25 -27.47 -12.45
N LYS A 269 -17.83 -28.61 -12.99
CA LYS A 269 -17.26 -28.67 -14.34
C LYS A 269 -18.27 -28.18 -15.40
N LEU A 270 -19.51 -28.66 -15.35
CA LEU A 270 -20.58 -28.19 -16.24
C LEU A 270 -20.87 -26.71 -16.01
N ALA A 271 -20.82 -26.26 -14.75
CA ALA A 271 -21.07 -24.86 -14.42
C ALA A 271 -20.05 -23.90 -15.03
N VAL A 272 -18.76 -24.29 -15.00
CA VAL A 272 -17.70 -23.54 -15.68
C VAL A 272 -17.92 -23.54 -17.19
N GLN A 273 -18.26 -24.68 -17.80
CA GLN A 273 -18.54 -24.77 -19.23
C GLN A 273 -19.72 -23.90 -19.67
N ASN A 274 -20.74 -23.77 -18.82
CA ASN A 274 -21.94 -22.99 -19.08
C ASN A 274 -21.81 -21.51 -18.64
N GLY A 275 -20.71 -21.14 -17.97
CA GLY A 275 -20.49 -19.78 -17.48
C GLY A 275 -21.38 -19.37 -16.30
N ASN A 276 -21.95 -20.32 -15.54
CA ASN A 276 -22.85 -20.06 -14.41
C ASN A 276 -22.28 -20.56 -13.07
N ILE A 277 -20.95 -20.55 -12.93
CA ILE A 277 -20.26 -21.06 -11.74
C ILE A 277 -20.67 -20.35 -10.45
N GLU A 278 -20.86 -19.03 -10.48
CA GLU A 278 -21.28 -18.24 -9.31
C GLU A 278 -22.63 -18.72 -8.75
N ASP A 279 -23.61 -18.96 -9.62
CA ASP A 279 -24.95 -19.39 -9.21
C ASP A 279 -24.93 -20.80 -8.64
N ILE A 280 -24.22 -21.72 -9.30
CA ILE A 280 -24.08 -23.11 -8.84
C ILE A 280 -23.36 -23.18 -7.49
N MET A 281 -22.32 -22.38 -7.28
CA MET A 281 -21.63 -22.32 -5.99
C MET A 281 -22.53 -21.79 -4.87
N ARG A 282 -23.40 -20.81 -5.18
CA ARG A 282 -24.38 -20.27 -4.23
C ARG A 282 -25.49 -21.26 -3.89
N GLU A 283 -26.05 -21.93 -4.89
CA GLU A 283 -27.12 -22.93 -4.72
C GLU A 283 -26.69 -24.14 -3.89
N ASN A 284 -25.42 -24.50 -3.97
CA ASN A 284 -24.85 -25.65 -3.26
C ASN A 284 -24.15 -25.26 -1.94
N ASP A 285 -24.30 -24.02 -1.47
CA ASP A 285 -23.69 -23.49 -0.24
C ASP A 285 -22.17 -23.75 -0.15
N LEU A 286 -21.47 -23.58 -1.27
CA LEU A 286 -20.02 -23.81 -1.33
C LEU A 286 -19.21 -22.59 -0.91
N ALA A 287 -19.86 -21.44 -0.70
CA ALA A 287 -19.16 -20.20 -0.39
C ALA A 287 -18.28 -20.34 0.85
N LEU A 288 -17.08 -19.74 0.80
CA LEU A 288 -16.19 -19.70 1.95
C LEU A 288 -16.84 -18.92 3.10
N PRO A 289 -16.51 -19.26 4.36
CA PRO A 289 -16.99 -18.51 5.50
C PRO A 289 -16.63 -17.03 5.34
N LYS A 290 -17.66 -16.18 5.41
CA LYS A 290 -17.48 -14.73 5.31
C LYS A 290 -16.45 -14.27 6.32
N SER A 291 -15.53 -13.43 5.88
CA SER A 291 -14.60 -12.80 6.82
C SER A 291 -15.36 -11.91 7.80
N ARG A 292 -14.89 -11.89 9.04
CA ARG A 292 -15.40 -10.97 10.07
C ARG A 292 -14.85 -9.55 9.90
N SER A 293 -13.88 -9.37 9.01
CA SER A 293 -13.16 -8.12 8.83
C SER A 293 -13.34 -7.59 7.41
N THR A 294 -13.45 -6.28 7.29
CA THR A 294 -13.45 -5.57 6.01
C THR A 294 -12.08 -4.92 5.79
N LEU A 295 -11.63 -4.89 4.54
CA LEU A 295 -10.34 -4.36 4.11
C LEU A 295 -10.52 -3.38 2.92
N PRO A 296 -11.35 -2.32 3.08
CA PRO A 296 -11.82 -1.46 1.98
C PRO A 296 -10.72 -0.69 1.24
N ASN A 297 -9.59 -0.43 1.90
CA ASN A 297 -8.44 0.27 1.31
C ASN A 297 -7.30 -0.70 0.93
N THR A 298 -7.65 -1.91 0.52
CA THR A 298 -6.70 -2.97 0.20
C THR A 298 -6.95 -3.49 -1.20
N GLU A 299 -5.86 -3.71 -1.93
CA GLU A 299 -5.82 -4.42 -3.20
C GLU A 299 -5.07 -5.74 -2.99
N VAL A 300 -5.48 -6.80 -3.69
CA VAL A 300 -4.86 -8.13 -3.59
C VAL A 300 -4.38 -8.62 -4.95
N LEU A 301 -3.27 -9.34 -4.96
CA LEU A 301 -2.76 -10.10 -6.10
C LEU A 301 -2.41 -11.52 -5.64
N VAL A 302 -3.07 -12.52 -6.21
CA VAL A 302 -2.84 -13.95 -5.98
C VAL A 302 -2.07 -14.51 -7.18
N LEU A 303 -0.92 -15.11 -6.92
CA LEU A 303 0.02 -15.58 -7.94
C LEU A 303 0.38 -17.05 -7.72
N GLU A 304 0.97 -17.64 -8.75
CA GLU A 304 1.51 -19.02 -8.77
C GLU A 304 0.45 -20.11 -8.58
N VAL A 305 -0.81 -19.79 -8.86
CA VAL A 305 -1.93 -20.74 -8.72
C VAL A 305 -1.68 -21.91 -9.65
N THR A 306 -1.65 -23.11 -9.08
CA THR A 306 -1.31 -24.31 -9.82
C THR A 306 -2.36 -25.37 -9.56
N GLU A 307 -3.01 -25.82 -10.63
CA GLU A 307 -3.96 -26.91 -10.52
C GLU A 307 -3.24 -28.19 -10.08
N ARG A 308 -3.68 -28.80 -8.97
CA ARG A 308 -3.08 -30.05 -8.47
C ARG A 308 -3.24 -31.24 -9.43
N LYS A 309 -4.12 -31.11 -10.42
CA LYS A 309 -4.28 -32.03 -11.55
C LYS A 309 -4.04 -31.25 -12.84
N ASN A 310 -2.91 -31.46 -13.49
CA ASN A 310 -2.52 -30.76 -14.72
C ASN A 310 -3.56 -30.94 -15.84
N GLY A 311 -3.87 -29.85 -16.55
CA GLY A 311 -4.72 -29.84 -17.75
C GLY A 311 -6.22 -29.74 -17.49
N ILE A 312 -6.63 -29.42 -16.26
CA ILE A 312 -8.03 -29.38 -15.83
C ILE A 312 -8.47 -27.92 -15.61
N MET A 313 -8.46 -27.13 -16.69
CA MET A 313 -8.64 -25.66 -16.67
C MET A 313 -9.92 -25.15 -15.97
N TRP A 314 -10.89 -26.02 -15.70
CA TRP A 314 -12.09 -25.63 -14.96
C TRP A 314 -11.83 -25.48 -13.46
N HIS A 315 -10.79 -26.11 -12.90
CA HIS A 315 -10.39 -25.92 -11.50
C HIS A 315 -9.98 -24.48 -11.24
N LYS A 316 -9.22 -23.86 -12.14
CA LYS A 316 -8.87 -22.44 -12.07
C LYS A 316 -10.09 -21.56 -11.89
N GLU A 317 -11.13 -21.74 -12.71
CA GLU A 317 -12.32 -20.89 -12.66
C GLU A 317 -13.07 -21.06 -11.34
N VAL A 318 -13.13 -22.28 -10.82
CA VAL A 318 -13.69 -22.56 -9.47
C VAL A 318 -12.86 -21.88 -8.38
N LEU A 319 -11.53 -22.01 -8.39
CA LEU A 319 -10.65 -21.36 -7.42
C LEU A 319 -10.76 -19.84 -7.50
N THR A 320 -10.77 -19.29 -8.72
CA THR A 320 -10.93 -17.85 -8.97
C THR A 320 -12.23 -17.36 -8.36
N GLN A 321 -13.33 -18.09 -8.55
CA GLN A 321 -14.63 -17.74 -7.99
C GLN A 321 -14.61 -17.80 -6.45
N TYR A 322 -14.00 -18.82 -5.84
CA TYR A 322 -13.82 -18.90 -4.38
C TYR A 322 -13.11 -17.66 -3.83
N TRP A 323 -11.95 -17.32 -4.37
CA TRP A 323 -11.19 -16.14 -3.93
C TRP A 323 -11.94 -14.84 -4.19
N LYS A 324 -12.62 -14.73 -5.33
CA LYS A 324 -13.42 -13.54 -5.70
C LYS A 324 -14.56 -13.30 -4.72
N ASP A 325 -15.37 -14.31 -4.42
CA ASP A 325 -16.50 -14.19 -3.49
C ASP A 325 -16.02 -13.86 -2.07
N TRP A 326 -14.91 -14.47 -1.65
CA TRP A 326 -14.36 -14.22 -0.33
C TRP A 326 -13.79 -12.81 -0.18
N PHE A 327 -13.02 -12.34 -1.16
CA PHE A 327 -12.51 -10.96 -1.18
C PHE A 327 -13.61 -9.92 -1.39
N LYS A 328 -14.67 -10.25 -2.12
CA LYS A 328 -15.89 -9.41 -2.22
C LYS A 328 -16.52 -9.22 -0.84
N SER A 329 -16.60 -10.28 -0.04
CA SER A 329 -17.13 -10.19 1.33
C SER A 329 -16.31 -9.28 2.25
N MET A 330 -15.01 -9.12 1.96
CA MET A 330 -14.10 -8.22 2.67
C MET A 330 -14.07 -6.79 2.10
N ASN A 331 -14.82 -6.49 1.03
CA ASN A 331 -14.78 -5.19 0.33
C ASN A 331 -13.39 -4.83 -0.25
N ILE A 332 -12.63 -5.81 -0.75
CA ILE A 332 -11.33 -5.56 -1.38
C ILE A 332 -11.52 -4.81 -2.70
N LYS A 333 -10.66 -3.82 -2.96
CA LYS A 333 -10.90 -2.78 -3.98
C LYS A 333 -10.82 -3.27 -5.42
N ASN A 334 -9.92 -4.20 -5.72
CA ASN A 334 -9.62 -4.62 -7.09
C ASN A 334 -10.25 -5.96 -7.51
N ILE A 335 -11.23 -6.48 -6.76
CA ILE A 335 -11.85 -7.80 -7.01
C ILE A 335 -12.63 -7.91 -8.31
N ASN A 336 -13.00 -6.77 -8.92
CA ASN A 336 -13.67 -6.74 -10.22
C ASN A 336 -12.69 -6.76 -11.40
N ASN A 337 -11.38 -6.74 -11.13
CA ASN A 337 -10.34 -6.86 -12.15
C ASN A 337 -9.85 -8.30 -12.16
N ASP A 338 -10.11 -9.04 -13.24
CA ASP A 338 -9.75 -10.46 -13.37
C ASP A 338 -8.24 -10.72 -13.24
N ASN A 339 -7.39 -9.69 -13.35
CA ASN A 339 -5.95 -9.85 -13.16
C ASN A 339 -5.51 -10.06 -11.71
N PHE A 340 -6.42 -9.98 -10.73
CA PHE A 340 -6.07 -10.22 -9.32
C PHE A 340 -5.65 -11.67 -9.04
N PHE A 341 -5.97 -12.63 -9.92
CA PHE A 341 -5.73 -14.05 -9.73
C PHE A 341 -4.99 -14.64 -10.95
N GLN A 342 -3.77 -15.12 -10.75
CA GLN A 342 -2.92 -15.62 -11.84
C GLN A 342 -2.48 -17.06 -11.63
N LEU A 343 -2.63 -17.85 -12.70
CA LEU A 343 -2.03 -19.16 -12.80
C LEU A 343 -0.51 -19.07 -12.84
N HIS A 344 0.13 -20.13 -12.34
CA HIS A 344 1.54 -20.37 -12.56
C HIS A 344 1.84 -20.36 -14.05
N ASN A 345 2.88 -19.60 -14.40
CA ASN A 345 3.36 -19.46 -15.75
C ASN A 345 4.87 -19.72 -15.76
N ASN A 346 5.32 -20.63 -16.61
CA ASN A 346 6.75 -20.92 -16.80
C ASN A 346 7.53 -19.66 -17.24
N ASN A 347 6.85 -18.66 -17.82
CA ASN A 347 7.42 -17.35 -18.10
C ASN A 347 7.29 -16.40 -16.90
N VAL A 348 8.20 -16.54 -15.94
CA VAL A 348 8.28 -15.69 -14.73
C VAL A 348 8.33 -14.18 -15.05
N ASN A 349 8.79 -13.77 -16.25
CA ASN A 349 8.87 -12.36 -16.62
C ASN A 349 7.50 -11.71 -16.82
N GLU A 350 6.49 -12.49 -17.25
CA GLU A 350 5.11 -12.00 -17.35
C GLU A 350 4.55 -11.72 -15.95
N THR A 351 4.77 -12.64 -15.01
CA THR A 351 4.38 -12.45 -13.61
C THR A 351 5.11 -11.26 -12.97
N LYS A 352 6.41 -11.08 -13.24
CA LYS A 352 7.17 -9.89 -12.79
C LYS A 352 6.59 -8.59 -13.35
N LYS A 353 6.17 -8.58 -14.63
CA LYS A 353 5.51 -7.42 -15.24
C LYS A 353 4.18 -7.12 -14.53
N LEU A 354 3.39 -8.14 -14.23
CA LEU A 354 2.14 -7.95 -13.49
C LEU A 354 2.38 -7.39 -12.08
N ILE A 355 3.36 -7.91 -11.34
CA ILE A 355 3.75 -7.36 -10.04
C ILE A 355 4.12 -5.87 -10.18
N LYS A 356 4.91 -5.53 -11.20
CA LYS A 356 5.29 -4.13 -11.45
C LYS A 356 4.09 -3.25 -11.73
N ASP A 357 3.13 -3.72 -12.52
CA ASP A 357 1.91 -2.97 -12.83
C ASP A 357 0.98 -2.88 -11.62
N PHE A 358 0.91 -3.92 -10.80
CA PHE A 358 0.16 -3.94 -9.55
C PHE A 358 0.73 -2.99 -8.50
N LEU A 359 2.06 -2.79 -8.44
CA LEU A 359 2.70 -1.93 -7.44
C LEU A 359 2.81 -0.44 -7.85
N LYS A 360 2.45 -0.09 -9.09
CA LYS A 360 2.28 1.31 -9.50
C LYS A 360 1.07 1.93 -8.81
#